data_AF-A0A9P0J2M9-F1
#
_entry.id   AF-A0A9P0J2M9-F1
#
_cell.length_a   1.000
_cell.length_b   1.000
_cell.length_c   1.000
_cell.angle_alpha   90.00
_cell.angle_beta   90.00
_cell.angle_gamma   90.00
#
_symmetry.space_group_name_H-M   'P 1'
#
loop_
_entity.id
_entity.type
_entity.pdbx_description
1 polymer ?
#
loop_
_entity_poly.entity_id
_entity_poly.type
_entity_poly.pdbx_seq_one_letter_code
_entity_poly.pdbx_strand_id
1 'polypeptide(L)'
;MAKTGWNKSLKDLQTDGHRVIVTYNYLPMTQNANHENLWTPVLRYWPNAQKLTTFEDYVRVYINEREQEKRVVTVLMAELTPTTLDVIFNRSYGLRHMSSIINEYLFKWFASPEWGRNFNIVAVDFLQSTNIIDAAIHWNKKKNRSV
;
A
#
# COMPACT_ATOMS: atom_id res chain seq x y z
N MET A 1 -2.70 -20.90 13.89
CA MET A 1 -2.02 -19.62 13.60
C MET A 1 -0.75 -19.95 12.84
N ALA A 2 -0.45 -19.23 11.76
CA ALA A 2 0.80 -19.43 11.04
C ALA A 2 2.00 -19.33 12.00
N LYS A 3 2.93 -20.29 11.94
CA LYS A 3 4.20 -20.21 12.71
C LYS A 3 5.05 -19.01 12.27
N THR A 4 4.73 -18.45 11.10
CA THR A 4 5.25 -17.21 10.53
C THR A 4 4.14 -16.14 10.47
N GLY A 5 3.97 -15.36 11.54
CA GLY A 5 3.04 -14.22 11.57
C GLY A 5 3.64 -12.93 11.00
N TRP A 6 2.89 -11.83 11.00
CA TRP A 6 3.37 -10.50 10.59
C TRP A 6 4.50 -9.92 11.47
N ASN A 7 4.88 -10.65 12.52
CA ASN A 7 5.96 -10.33 13.45
C ASN A 7 7.35 -10.82 12.99
N LYS A 8 7.43 -11.69 11.98
CA LYS A 8 8.71 -12.10 11.37
C LYS A 8 9.26 -10.96 10.51
N SER A 9 10.51 -10.58 10.72
CA SER A 9 11.19 -9.61 9.86
C SER A 9 11.62 -10.25 8.54
N LEU A 10 11.87 -9.43 7.51
CA LEU A 10 12.46 -9.91 6.26
C LEU A 10 13.82 -10.60 6.50
N LYS A 11 14.60 -10.12 7.48
CA LYS A 11 15.88 -10.71 7.85
C LYS A 11 15.72 -12.12 8.42
N ASP A 12 14.71 -12.35 9.25
CA ASP A 12 14.42 -13.68 9.78
C ASP A 12 14.07 -14.64 8.65
N LEU A 13 13.21 -14.22 7.73
CA LEU A 13 12.82 -15.01 6.56
C LEU A 13 14.04 -15.35 5.67
N GLN A 14 14.93 -14.38 5.45
CA GLN A 14 16.16 -14.59 4.67
C GLN A 14 17.14 -15.54 5.37
N THR A 15 17.30 -15.40 6.69
CA THR A 15 18.20 -16.25 7.49
C THR A 15 17.73 -17.70 7.49
N ASP A 16 16.41 -17.90 7.55
CA ASP A 16 15.77 -19.22 7.50
C ASP A 16 15.71 -19.82 6.07
N GLY A 17 16.20 -19.10 5.05
CA GLY A 17 16.16 -19.54 3.65
C GLY A 17 14.77 -19.51 3.01
N HIS A 18 13.82 -18.78 3.59
CA HIS A 18 12.45 -18.66 3.11
C HIS A 18 12.29 -17.55 2.06
N ARG A 19 11.23 -17.66 1.26
CA ARG A 19 10.82 -16.65 0.25
C ARG A 19 9.41 -16.16 0.56
N VAL A 20 9.16 -14.87 0.32
CA VAL A 20 7.81 -14.31 0.35
C VAL A 20 7.19 -14.45 -1.04
N ILE A 21 6.06 -15.14 -1.12
CA ILE A 21 5.24 -15.21 -2.32
C ILE A 21 4.00 -14.36 -2.09
N VAL A 22 3.79 -13.36 -2.94
CA VAL A 22 2.57 -12.54 -2.93
C VAL A 22 1.62 -13.11 -3.98
N THR A 23 0.41 -13.48 -3.55
CA THR A 23 -0.61 -14.07 -4.42
C THR A 23 -1.95 -13.35 -4.26
N TYR A 24 -2.85 -13.56 -5.21
CA TYR A 24 -4.20 -13.05 -5.14
C TYR A 24 -5.00 -13.73 -4.04
N ASN A 25 -5.90 -12.99 -3.41
CA ASN A 25 -6.90 -13.55 -2.51
C ASN A 25 -8.00 -14.25 -3.33
N TYR A 26 -7.66 -15.39 -3.94
CA TYR A 26 -8.61 -16.24 -4.65
C TYR A 26 -9.20 -17.26 -3.67
N LEU A 27 -10.49 -17.13 -3.36
CA LEU A 27 -11.18 -17.90 -2.31
C LEU A 27 -10.97 -19.43 -2.40
N PRO A 28 -11.03 -20.08 -3.58
CA PRO A 28 -10.77 -21.52 -3.67
C PRO A 28 -9.33 -21.93 -3.31
N MET A 29 -8.35 -21.04 -3.46
CA MET A 29 -6.97 -21.29 -3.03
C MET A 29 -6.80 -21.08 -1.53
N THR A 30 -7.44 -20.08 -0.94
CA THR A 30 -7.31 -19.79 0.49
C THR A 30 -8.12 -20.73 1.39
N GLN A 31 -9.18 -21.35 0.87
CA GLN A 31 -9.97 -22.36 1.59
C GLN A 31 -9.28 -23.74 1.68
N ASN A 32 -8.47 -24.11 0.69
CA ASN A 32 -7.81 -25.42 0.62
C ASN A 32 -6.33 -25.39 1.05
N ALA A 33 -5.78 -24.21 1.34
CA ALA A 33 -4.39 -24.08 1.69
C ALA A 33 -4.16 -24.26 3.19
N ASN A 34 -3.04 -24.91 3.52
CA ASN A 34 -2.64 -25.10 4.91
C ASN A 34 -2.34 -23.73 5.55
N HIS A 35 -3.23 -23.27 6.44
CA HIS A 35 -3.20 -21.93 7.06
C HIS A 35 -1.95 -21.65 7.91
N GLU A 36 -1.08 -22.64 8.10
CA GLU A 36 0.16 -22.50 8.86
C GLU A 36 1.23 -21.66 8.15
N ASN A 37 1.16 -21.52 6.83
CA ASN A 37 2.14 -20.79 6.01
C ASN A 37 1.53 -19.60 5.25
N LEU A 38 0.26 -19.29 5.50
CA LEU A 38 -0.43 -18.19 4.83
C LEU A 38 -0.70 -17.06 5.81
N TRP A 39 -0.27 -15.85 5.44
CA TRP A 39 -0.77 -14.64 6.07
C TRP A 39 -2.22 -14.38 5.68
N THR A 40 -2.94 -13.72 6.58
CA THR A 40 -4.27 -13.19 6.28
C THR A 40 -4.22 -12.29 5.05
N PRO A 41 -5.25 -12.32 4.18
CA PRO A 41 -5.32 -11.41 3.05
C PRO A 41 -5.13 -9.96 3.48
N VAL A 42 -4.34 -9.21 2.70
CA VAL A 42 -4.13 -7.78 2.93
C VAL A 42 -5.37 -7.02 2.45
N LEU A 43 -5.97 -6.24 3.36
CA LEU A 43 -7.09 -5.38 3.03
C LEU A 43 -6.63 -4.22 2.14
N ARG A 44 -7.32 -4.04 1.01
CA ARG A 44 -6.98 -3.05 -0.01
C ARG A 44 -7.87 -1.83 0.12
N TYR A 45 -7.24 -0.67 0.23
CA TYR A 45 -7.88 0.63 0.12
C TYR A 45 -7.55 1.23 -1.23
N TRP A 46 -8.58 1.41 -2.04
CA TRP A 46 -8.46 1.88 -3.41
C TRP A 46 -9.45 3.01 -3.65
N PRO A 47 -8.97 4.27 -3.71
CA PRO A 47 -9.84 5.44 -3.84
C PRO A 47 -10.65 5.46 -5.14
N ASN A 48 -10.17 4.78 -6.19
CA ASN A 48 -10.70 4.89 -7.55
C ASN A 48 -10.93 6.36 -7.98
N ALA A 49 -9.94 7.21 -7.66
CA ALA A 49 -10.05 8.65 -7.76
C ALA A 49 -9.41 9.19 -9.05
N GLN A 50 -10.12 10.07 -9.75
CA GLN A 50 -9.63 10.74 -10.97
C GLN A 50 -8.88 12.05 -10.64
N LYS A 51 -9.18 12.63 -9.48
CA LYS A 51 -8.70 13.93 -9.03
C LYS A 51 -7.91 13.77 -7.73
N LEU A 52 -6.89 14.62 -7.60
CA LEU A 52 -6.05 14.65 -6.42
C LEU A 52 -6.84 14.95 -5.14
N THR A 53 -7.83 15.84 -5.19
CA THR A 53 -8.65 16.20 -4.03
C THR A 53 -9.47 15.00 -3.54
N THR A 54 -10.13 14.29 -4.46
CA THR A 54 -10.90 13.08 -4.14
C THR A 54 -10.01 11.99 -3.55
N PHE A 55 -8.78 11.86 -4.08
CA PHE A 55 -7.79 10.94 -3.53
C PHE A 55 -7.41 11.34 -2.09
N GLU A 56 -7.09 12.62 -1.87
CA GLU A 56 -6.69 13.15 -0.57
C GLU A 56 -7.80 12.97 0.48
N ASP A 57 -9.03 13.33 0.14
CA ASP A 57 -10.20 13.19 1.03
C ASP A 57 -10.41 11.73 1.45
N TYR A 58 -10.34 10.80 0.49
CA TYR A 58 -10.45 9.37 0.78
C TYR A 58 -9.35 8.90 1.72
N VAL A 59 -8.11 9.31 1.49
CA VAL A 59 -6.98 8.90 2.33
C VAL A 59 -7.09 9.47 3.75
N ARG A 60 -7.62 10.69 3.91
CA ARG A 60 -7.89 11.28 5.23
C ARG A 60 -8.92 10.47 6.01
N VAL A 61 -9.99 10.02 5.36
CA VAL A 61 -10.97 9.11 5.96
C VAL A 61 -10.31 7.80 6.37
N TYR A 62 -9.54 7.19 5.48
CA TYR A 62 -8.79 5.96 5.77
C TYR A 62 -7.86 6.09 6.99
N ILE A 63 -7.09 7.19 7.09
CA ILE A 63 -6.18 7.41 8.23
C ILE A 63 -6.96 7.46 9.54
N ASN A 64 -8.14 8.11 9.55
CA ASN A 64 -9.00 8.19 10.73
C ASN A 64 -9.56 6.82 11.13
N GLU A 65 -10.00 6.01 10.17
CA GLU A 65 -10.46 4.63 10.41
C GLU A 65 -9.32 3.74 10.96
N ARG A 66 -8.10 3.92 10.45
CA ARG A 66 -6.92 3.14 10.86
C ARG A 66 -6.44 3.40 12.27
N GLU A 67 -6.60 4.61 12.78
CA GLU A 67 -6.31 4.89 14.19
C GLU A 67 -7.20 4.02 15.12
N GLN A 68 -8.36 3.56 14.64
CA GLN A 68 -9.25 2.65 15.36
C GLN A 68 -8.89 1.16 15.16
N GLU A 69 -8.25 0.79 14.04
CA GLU A 69 -7.96 -0.61 13.64
C GLU A 69 -6.46 -0.94 13.46
N LYS A 70 -5.64 -0.61 14.46
CA LYS A 70 -4.16 -0.72 14.37
C LYS A 70 -3.57 -2.12 14.14
N ARG A 71 -4.35 -3.19 14.27
CA ARG A 71 -3.87 -4.58 14.24
C ARG A 71 -3.91 -5.26 12.86
N VAL A 72 -4.48 -4.60 11.86
CA VAL A 72 -4.68 -5.18 10.53
C VAL A 72 -3.62 -4.66 9.56
N VAL A 73 -3.06 -5.52 8.71
CA VAL A 73 -2.16 -5.07 7.63
C VAL A 73 -2.99 -4.66 6.43
N THR A 74 -2.73 -3.44 5.96
CA THR A 74 -3.48 -2.81 4.87
C THR A 74 -2.55 -2.29 3.77
N VAL A 75 -3.09 -2.21 2.56
CA VAL A 75 -2.42 -1.57 1.42
C VAL A 75 -3.25 -0.39 0.91
N LEU A 76 -2.61 0.76 0.74
CA LEU A 76 -3.15 1.88 -0.04
C LEU A 76 -2.70 1.74 -1.49
N MET A 77 -3.65 1.75 -2.42
CA MET A 77 -3.38 1.93 -3.85
C MET A 77 -3.27 3.43 -4.12
N ALA A 78 -2.05 3.95 -4.13
CA ALA A 78 -1.72 5.36 -4.28
C ALA A 78 -1.57 5.76 -5.76
N GLU A 79 -2.65 5.56 -6.51
CA GLU A 79 -2.77 5.86 -7.93
C GLU A 79 -4.05 6.65 -8.20
N LEU A 80 -4.03 7.46 -9.27
CA LEU A 80 -5.26 8.02 -9.84
C LEU A 80 -5.76 7.09 -10.94
N THR A 81 -7.08 6.93 -11.04
CA THR A 81 -7.71 6.07 -12.04
C THR A 81 -8.42 6.92 -13.11
N PRO A 82 -8.32 6.55 -14.39
CA PRO A 82 -9.11 7.18 -15.46
C PRO A 82 -10.59 6.85 -15.31
N THR A 83 -11.49 7.70 -15.83
CA THR A 83 -12.89 7.30 -15.98
C THR A 83 -13.07 6.29 -17.12
N THR A 84 -14.13 5.49 -17.07
CA THR A 84 -14.50 4.58 -18.18
C THR A 84 -14.65 5.32 -19.50
N LEU A 85 -15.14 6.56 -19.48
CA LEU A 85 -15.25 7.40 -20.68
C LEU A 85 -13.88 7.90 -21.16
N ASP A 86 -12.93 8.18 -20.27
CA ASP A 86 -11.55 8.57 -20.65
C ASP A 86 -10.79 7.43 -21.35
N VAL A 87 -11.12 6.18 -21.00
CA VAL A 87 -10.60 4.97 -21.65
C VAL A 87 -11.26 4.78 -23.03
N ILE A 88 -12.58 4.96 -23.12
CA ILE A 88 -13.34 4.78 -24.38
C ILE A 88 -13.02 5.86 -25.41
N PHE A 89 -12.90 7.13 -24.99
CA PHE A 89 -12.62 8.24 -25.90
C PHE A 89 -11.13 8.52 -26.13
N ASN A 90 -10.23 7.70 -25.56
CA ASN A 90 -8.78 7.90 -25.61
C ASN A 90 -8.36 9.33 -25.20
N ARG A 91 -9.13 9.93 -24.27
CA ARG A 91 -9.00 11.34 -23.84
C ARG A 91 -8.06 11.53 -22.66
N SER A 92 -7.49 10.44 -22.17
CA SER A 92 -6.51 10.48 -21.09
C SER A 92 -5.11 10.61 -21.69
N TYR A 93 -4.32 11.56 -21.20
CA TYR A 93 -2.87 11.62 -21.43
C TYR A 93 -2.10 10.38 -20.86
N GLY A 94 -2.81 9.27 -20.58
CA GLY A 94 -2.32 8.00 -20.09
C GLY A 94 -2.11 7.91 -18.57
N LEU A 95 -1.92 6.69 -18.06
CA LEU A 95 -1.53 6.41 -16.67
C LEU A 95 -0.26 7.18 -16.26
N ARG A 96 0.67 7.39 -17.21
CA ARG A 96 1.91 8.16 -16.97
C ARG A 96 1.65 9.63 -16.62
N HIS A 97 0.65 10.24 -17.25
CA HIS A 97 0.30 11.62 -16.91
C HIS A 97 -0.36 11.69 -15.54
N MET A 98 -1.31 10.79 -15.26
CA MET A 98 -1.95 10.68 -13.95
C MET A 98 -0.94 10.43 -12.83
N SER A 99 0.00 9.52 -13.04
CA SER A 99 1.09 9.26 -12.12
C SER A 99 1.97 10.50 -11.94
N SER A 100 2.29 11.23 -13.03
CA SER A 100 3.10 12.45 -12.92
C SER A 100 2.46 13.52 -12.05
N ILE A 101 1.12 13.59 -12.05
CA ILE A 101 0.37 14.50 -11.18
C ILE A 101 0.48 14.03 -9.73
N ILE A 102 0.02 12.81 -9.42
CA ILE A 102 -0.08 12.37 -8.02
C ILE A 102 1.30 12.14 -7.37
N ASN A 103 2.29 11.67 -8.12
CA ASN A 103 3.60 11.29 -7.56
C ASN A 103 4.37 12.48 -6.95
N GLU A 104 4.17 13.70 -7.47
CA GLU A 104 4.73 14.91 -6.86
C GLU A 104 4.14 15.16 -5.45
N TYR A 105 2.86 14.86 -5.27
CA TYR A 105 2.19 15.04 -3.97
C TYR A 105 2.47 13.88 -3.02
N LEU A 106 2.56 12.65 -3.52
CA LEU A 106 2.98 11.50 -2.72
C LEU A 106 4.33 11.77 -2.05
N PHE A 107 5.24 12.46 -2.73
CA PHE A 107 6.51 12.88 -2.14
C PHE A 107 6.32 13.66 -0.85
N LYS A 108 5.47 14.70 -0.89
CA LYS A 108 5.24 15.62 0.22
C LYS A 108 4.43 14.94 1.32
N TRP A 109 3.38 14.21 0.94
CA TRP A 109 2.51 13.53 1.89
C TRP A 109 3.26 12.43 2.65
N PHE A 110 3.93 11.50 1.98
CA PHE A 110 4.60 10.39 2.68
C PHE A 110 5.86 10.80 3.42
N ALA A 111 6.43 11.99 3.15
CA ALA A 111 7.44 12.59 4.01
C ALA A 111 6.87 13.15 5.32
N SER A 112 5.56 13.41 5.39
CA SER A 112 4.92 14.02 6.56
C SER A 112 4.48 12.97 7.60
N PRO A 113 4.50 13.32 8.91
CA PRO A 113 3.97 12.44 9.96
C PRO A 113 2.47 12.17 9.85
N GLU A 114 1.72 13.06 9.20
CA GLU A 114 0.27 12.92 9.03
C GLU A 114 -0.06 11.70 8.17
N TRP A 115 0.77 11.38 7.18
CA TRP A 115 0.53 10.24 6.30
C TRP A 115 1.51 9.11 6.59
N GLY A 116 2.82 9.37 6.52
CA GLY A 116 3.82 8.31 6.43
C GLY A 116 3.87 7.31 7.59
N ARG A 117 3.37 7.69 8.78
CA ARG A 117 3.30 6.76 9.93
C ARG A 117 2.13 5.76 9.87
N ASN A 118 1.09 6.04 9.09
CA ASN A 118 -0.22 5.39 9.16
C ASN A 118 -0.41 4.20 8.19
N PHE A 119 0.57 3.92 7.34
CA PHE A 119 0.49 2.86 6.33
C PHE A 119 1.44 1.70 6.63
N ASN A 120 1.03 0.48 6.23
CA ASN A 120 1.92 -0.68 6.17
C ASN A 120 2.50 -0.84 4.77
N ILE A 121 1.63 -0.80 3.76
CA ILE A 121 1.99 -1.00 2.35
C ILE A 121 1.38 0.14 1.53
N VAL A 122 2.17 0.69 0.62
CA VAL A 122 1.74 1.71 -0.36
C VAL A 122 2.14 1.19 -1.73
N ALA A 123 1.15 0.96 -2.59
CA ALA A 123 1.36 0.61 -3.98
C ALA A 123 1.27 1.87 -4.82
N VAL A 124 2.23 2.09 -5.73
CA VAL A 124 2.31 3.30 -6.58
C VAL A 124 2.56 2.90 -8.02
N ASP A 125 2.09 3.73 -8.94
CA ASP A 125 2.48 3.68 -10.34
C ASP A 125 3.86 4.33 -10.55
N PHE A 126 4.71 3.67 -11.34
CA PHE A 126 6.07 4.13 -11.68
C PHE A 126 6.92 4.47 -10.43
N LEU A 127 7.26 3.45 -9.65
CA LEU A 127 8.03 3.54 -8.39
C LEU A 127 9.19 4.54 -8.41
N GLN A 128 9.98 4.55 -9.50
CA GLN A 128 11.15 5.42 -9.68
C GLN A 128 10.84 6.92 -9.78
N SER A 129 9.57 7.29 -9.98
CA SER A 129 9.11 8.68 -10.03
C SER A 129 8.58 9.19 -8.69
N THR A 130 8.78 8.42 -7.60
CA THR A 130 8.38 8.75 -6.23
C THR A 130 9.55 8.63 -5.27
N ASN A 131 9.45 9.20 -4.07
CA ASN A 131 10.38 8.95 -2.96
C ASN A 131 9.87 7.87 -1.99
N ILE A 132 8.91 7.04 -2.40
CA ILE A 132 8.16 6.19 -1.47
C ILE A 132 9.07 5.18 -0.75
N ILE A 133 10.16 4.76 -1.40
CA ILE A 133 11.19 3.89 -0.83
C ILE A 133 11.88 4.60 0.35
N ASP A 134 12.33 5.84 0.15
CA ASP A 134 13.00 6.63 1.19
C ASP A 134 12.07 6.91 2.36
N ALA A 135 10.81 7.27 2.07
CA ALA A 135 9.78 7.45 3.09
C ALA A 135 9.56 6.15 3.88
N ALA A 136 9.44 5.00 3.21
CA ALA A 136 9.28 3.71 3.87
C ALA A 136 10.47 3.38 4.78
N ILE A 137 11.71 3.60 4.31
CA ILE A 137 12.91 3.40 5.14
C ILE A 137 12.91 4.34 6.35
N HIS A 138 12.59 5.63 6.14
CA HIS A 138 12.55 6.64 7.20
C HIS A 138 11.56 6.25 8.31
N TRP A 139 10.31 5.94 7.95
CA TRP A 139 9.27 5.64 8.91
C TRP A 139 9.49 4.31 9.63
N ASN A 140 10.01 3.29 8.94
CA ASN A 140 10.37 2.03 9.60
C ASN A 140 11.53 2.19 10.59
N LYS A 141 12.56 2.99 10.25
CA LYS A 141 13.63 3.33 11.21
C LYS A 141 13.08 4.06 12.45
N LYS A 142 12.12 4.96 12.27
CA LYS A 142 11.49 5.68 13.38
C LYS A 142 10.64 4.75 14.25
N LYS A 143 9.85 3.85 13.66
CA LYS A 143 9.06 2.84 14.37
C LYS A 143 9.94 1.93 15.23
N ASN A 144 11.05 1.43 14.68
CA ASN A 144 11.98 0.57 15.43
C ASN A 144 12.70 1.25 16.60
N ARG A 145 12.83 2.59 16.61
CA ARG A 145 13.42 3.34 17.72
C ARG A 145 12.41 3.72 18.82
N SER A 146 11.12 3.56 18.54
CA SER A 146 10.02 3.95 19.42
C SER A 146 9.47 2.78 20.25
N VAL A 147 10.08 1.60 20.09
CA VAL A 147 9.76 0.34 20.79
C VAL A 147 10.91 0.00 21.71
#